data_AF-A0A3R7H1G1-F1
#
_entry.id   AF-A0A3R7H1G1-F1
#
_cell.length_a   1.000
_cell.length_b   1.000
_cell.length_c   1.000
_cell.angle_alpha   90.00
_cell.angle_beta   90.00
_cell.angle_gamma   90.00
#
_symmetry.space_group_name_H-M   'P 1'
#
loop_
_entity.id
_entity.type
_entity.pdbx_description
1 polymer ?
#
loop_
_entity_poly.entity_id
_entity_poly.type
_entity_poly.pdbx_seq_one_letter_code
_entity_poly.pdbx_strand_id
1 'polypeptide(L)'
;MLEEFHKHGFQYATSILHDPDPFTSLLNGGVMIVSKWPIIREAQHVYRGACHYSDCLAAKGVKYARLLKTINGKSKIFNVFATHMQAWSTPEGRADRIQQAQQMRHFVDAMSIPHHEPLIFAGDFNVDNHTFGDEVAHLVELLGAQEPQQIGKQLFTSEYVDALLRGGLKV
;
A
#
# COMPACT_ATOMS: atom_id res chain seq x y z
N MET A 1 -17.24 3.55 -8.80
CA MET A 1 -15.84 3.05 -8.87
C MET A 1 -15.80 1.53 -9.01
N LEU A 2 -16.30 0.75 -8.04
CA LEU A 2 -16.29 -0.72 -8.12
C LEU A 2 -16.99 -1.30 -9.36
N GLU A 3 -18.09 -0.69 -9.80
CA GLU A 3 -18.78 -1.09 -11.02
C GLU A 3 -17.88 -1.10 -12.26
N GLU A 4 -16.92 -0.18 -12.36
CA GLU A 4 -15.99 -0.15 -13.48
C GLU A 4 -15.01 -1.32 -13.39
N PHE A 5 -14.46 -1.61 -12.21
CA PHE A 5 -13.62 -2.78 -11.98
C PHE A 5 -14.35 -4.10 -12.29
N HIS A 6 -15.64 -4.18 -11.98
CA HIS A 6 -16.46 -5.36 -12.28
C HIS A 6 -16.57 -5.59 -13.79
N LYS A 7 -16.70 -4.53 -14.61
CA LYS A 7 -16.69 -4.64 -16.08
C LYS A 7 -15.39 -5.23 -16.62
N HIS A 8 -14.27 -5.00 -15.93
CA HIS A 8 -12.94 -5.54 -16.28
C HIS A 8 -12.63 -6.89 -15.61
N GLY A 9 -13.64 -7.51 -14.97
CA GLY A 9 -13.57 -8.85 -14.38
C GLY A 9 -13.02 -8.91 -12.96
N PHE A 10 -12.83 -7.78 -12.28
CA PHE A 10 -12.42 -7.73 -10.88
C PHE A 10 -13.66 -7.83 -9.99
N GLN A 11 -14.09 -9.05 -9.67
CA GLN A 11 -15.37 -9.28 -8.96
C GLN A 11 -15.24 -9.23 -7.42
N TYR A 12 -14.02 -9.16 -6.89
CA TYR A 12 -13.78 -9.19 -5.45
C TYR A 12 -13.12 -7.89 -5.02
N ALA A 13 -13.57 -7.34 -3.89
CA ALA A 13 -12.99 -6.14 -3.30
C ALA A 13 -12.95 -6.25 -1.78
N THR A 14 -11.94 -5.63 -1.18
CA THR A 14 -11.92 -5.38 0.26
C THR A 14 -12.80 -4.17 0.61
N SER A 15 -13.12 -4.02 1.89
CA SER A 15 -13.54 -2.72 2.41
C SER A 15 -12.43 -1.67 2.25
N ILE A 16 -12.81 -0.39 2.19
CA ILE A 16 -11.83 0.71 2.23
C ILE A 16 -11.22 0.74 3.63
N LEU A 17 -9.90 0.89 3.70
CA LEU A 17 -9.18 1.07 4.96
C LEU A 17 -9.73 2.30 5.67
N HIS A 18 -10.22 2.10 6.89
CA HIS A 18 -10.82 3.15 7.72
C HIS A 18 -10.39 2.98 9.17
N ASP A 19 -10.51 4.03 9.98
CA ASP A 19 -10.32 3.90 11.41
C ASP A 19 -11.62 3.37 12.05
N PRO A 20 -11.58 2.26 12.81
CA PRO A 20 -12.73 1.83 13.58
C PRO A 20 -13.10 2.82 14.70
N ASP A 21 -12.13 3.61 15.17
CA ASP A 21 -12.36 4.68 16.13
C ASP A 21 -12.69 5.99 15.37
N PRO A 22 -13.94 6.49 15.46
CA PRO A 22 -14.37 7.67 14.73
C PRO A 22 -13.78 8.98 15.27
N PHE A 23 -13.10 8.96 16.43
CA PHE A 23 -12.54 10.16 17.07
C PHE A 23 -11.07 10.40 16.74
N THR A 24 -10.39 9.42 16.15
CA THR A 24 -8.95 9.50 15.84
C THR A 24 -8.64 9.86 14.39
N SER A 25 -9.54 9.58 13.45
CA SER A 25 -9.37 9.94 12.04
C SER A 25 -10.65 10.58 11.49
N LEU A 26 -10.53 11.73 10.82
CA LEU A 26 -11.66 12.42 10.18
C LEU A 26 -11.98 11.85 8.79
N LEU A 27 -10.99 11.26 8.13
CA LEU A 27 -11.08 10.68 6.79
C LEU A 27 -10.65 9.21 6.82
N ASN A 28 -11.21 8.40 5.91
CA ASN A 28 -10.69 7.05 5.68
C ASN A 28 -9.30 7.10 5.02
N GLY A 29 -8.58 5.97 5.00
CA GLY A 29 -7.22 5.89 4.47
C GLY A 29 -7.12 5.79 2.96
N GLY A 30 -8.24 5.69 2.24
CA GLY A 30 -8.28 5.66 0.78
C GLY A 30 -7.70 4.40 0.11
N VAL A 31 -7.33 3.37 0.88
CA VAL A 31 -6.74 2.13 0.35
C VAL A 31 -7.79 1.03 0.27
N MET A 32 -7.91 0.39 -0.89
CA MET A 32 -8.67 -0.85 -1.08
C MET A 32 -7.97 -1.76 -2.09
N ILE A 33 -8.21 -3.07 -2.01
CA ILE A 33 -7.69 -4.05 -2.94
C ILE A 33 -8.86 -4.63 -3.75
N VAL A 34 -8.71 -4.66 -5.07
CA VAL A 34 -9.64 -5.33 -6.00
C VAL A 34 -8.95 -6.51 -6.68
N SER A 35 -9.69 -7.57 -6.95
CA SER A 35 -9.15 -8.82 -7.48
C SER A 35 -10.11 -9.54 -8.42
N LYS A 36 -9.57 -10.20 -9.44
CA LYS A 36 -10.30 -11.17 -10.28
C LYS A 36 -10.51 -12.51 -9.58
N TRP A 37 -9.73 -12.77 -8.53
CA TRP A 37 -9.71 -14.00 -7.76
C TRP A 37 -10.31 -13.79 -6.36
N PRO A 38 -10.93 -14.82 -5.74
CA PRO A 38 -11.52 -14.70 -4.43
C PRO A 38 -10.57 -14.13 -3.37
N ILE A 39 -11.03 -13.11 -2.65
CA ILE A 39 -10.43 -12.65 -1.39
C ILE A 39 -11.01 -13.52 -0.29
N ILE A 40 -10.18 -14.39 0.29
CA ILE A 40 -10.63 -15.36 1.31
C ILE A 40 -10.41 -14.87 2.74
N ARG A 41 -9.65 -13.78 2.91
CA ARG A 41 -9.48 -13.07 4.19
C ARG A 41 -9.06 -11.63 3.90
N GLU A 42 -9.60 -10.68 4.63
CA GLU A 42 -9.08 -9.32 4.70
C GLU A 42 -8.74 -8.93 6.13
N ALA A 43 -7.85 -7.95 6.29
CA ALA A 43 -7.50 -7.34 7.56
C ALA A 43 -6.91 -5.94 7.29
N GLN A 44 -6.66 -5.16 8.33
CA GLN A 44 -6.03 -3.85 8.20
C GLN A 44 -5.29 -3.45 9.48
N HIS A 45 -4.36 -2.52 9.32
CA HIS A 45 -3.69 -1.81 10.41
C HIS A 45 -3.66 -0.32 10.09
N VAL A 46 -4.10 0.54 11.02
CA VAL A 46 -3.99 1.99 10.90
C VAL A 46 -2.71 2.43 11.58
N TYR A 47 -1.89 3.23 10.90
CA TYR A 47 -0.65 3.74 11.48
C TYR A 47 -0.96 4.71 12.62
N ARG A 48 -0.26 4.54 13.76
CA ARG A 48 -0.42 5.38 14.95
C ARG A 48 0.87 6.12 15.26
N GLY A 49 0.73 7.40 15.64
CA GLY A 49 1.87 8.23 16.04
C GLY A 49 2.91 8.50 14.95
N ALA A 50 2.57 8.25 13.69
CA ALA A 50 3.48 8.38 12.55
C ALA A 50 2.77 9.12 11.41
N CYS A 51 2.57 10.42 11.60
CA CYS A 51 1.98 11.31 10.62
C CYS A 51 2.41 12.76 10.86
N HIS A 52 2.41 13.55 9.80
CA HIS A 52 2.53 15.01 9.86
C HIS A 52 1.55 15.69 8.89
N TYR A 53 1.19 16.93 9.23
CA TYR A 53 0.31 17.80 8.43
C TYR A 53 -1.09 17.21 8.20
N SER A 54 -1.65 17.38 7.00
CA SER A 54 -2.99 16.93 6.63
C SER A 54 -3.16 15.42 6.70
N ASP A 55 -2.08 14.66 6.58
CA ASP A 55 -2.14 13.19 6.62
C ASP A 55 -2.58 12.67 7.98
N CYS A 56 -2.38 13.43 9.06
CA CYS A 56 -2.90 13.09 10.39
C CYS A 56 -4.42 13.10 10.49
N LEU A 57 -5.13 13.68 9.51
CA LEU A 57 -6.60 13.67 9.47
C LEU A 57 -7.14 12.40 8.82
N ALA A 58 -6.30 11.63 8.13
CA ALA A 58 -6.69 10.42 7.41
C ALA A 58 -6.18 9.18 8.15
N ALA A 59 -7.00 8.12 8.11
CA ALA A 59 -6.63 6.81 8.65
C ALA A 59 -5.59 6.11 7.77
N LYS A 60 -4.39 6.67 7.55
CA LYS A 60 -3.35 6.00 6.74
C LYS A 60 -2.92 4.69 7.40
N GLY A 61 -2.61 3.68 6.58
CA GLY A 61 -2.36 2.34 7.10
C GLY A 61 -2.03 1.32 6.02
N VAL A 62 -2.15 0.04 6.41
CA VAL A 62 -1.97 -1.12 5.55
C VAL A 62 -3.28 -1.89 5.43
N LYS A 63 -3.71 -2.15 4.19
CA LYS A 63 -4.83 -3.04 3.90
C LYS A 63 -4.29 -4.39 3.45
N TYR A 64 -4.81 -5.47 4.02
CA TYR A 64 -4.42 -6.83 3.69
C TYR A 64 -5.53 -7.59 2.97
N ALA A 65 -5.16 -8.36 1.94
CA ALA A 65 -6.01 -9.33 1.29
C ALA A 65 -5.26 -10.66 1.05
N ARG A 66 -5.86 -11.75 1.50
CA ARG A 66 -5.46 -13.13 1.16
C ARG A 66 -6.25 -13.59 -0.05
N LEU A 67 -5.56 -13.85 -1.17
CA LEU A 67 -6.17 -14.20 -2.45
C LEU A 67 -6.00 -15.69 -2.74
N LEU A 68 -7.06 -16.34 -3.22
CA LEU A 68 -7.00 -17.70 -3.77
C LEU A 68 -6.98 -17.63 -5.31
N LYS A 69 -5.80 -17.64 -5.90
CA LYS A 69 -5.62 -17.56 -7.36
C LYS A 69 -5.63 -18.95 -8.00
N THR A 70 -6.48 -19.18 -8.99
CA THR A 70 -6.59 -20.49 -9.67
C THR A 70 -6.33 -20.38 -11.15
N ILE A 71 -5.23 -20.95 -11.65
CA ILE A 71 -4.94 -21.01 -13.09
C ILE A 71 -4.90 -22.48 -13.52
N ASN A 72 -5.61 -22.82 -14.60
CA ASN A 72 -5.65 -24.17 -15.17
C ASN A 72 -5.95 -25.26 -14.11
N GLY A 73 -6.91 -24.98 -13.22
CA GLY A 73 -7.31 -25.88 -12.15
C GLY A 73 -6.36 -25.96 -10.94
N LYS A 74 -5.24 -25.22 -10.93
CA LYS A 74 -4.29 -25.19 -9.81
C LYS A 74 -4.45 -23.91 -9.00
N SER A 75 -4.69 -24.06 -7.70
CA SER A 75 -4.86 -22.94 -6.78
C SER A 75 -3.59 -22.63 -6.00
N LYS A 76 -3.32 -21.34 -5.79
CA LYS A 76 -2.22 -20.84 -4.95
C LYS A 76 -2.67 -19.62 -4.14
N ILE A 77 -2.21 -19.54 -2.89
CA ILE A 77 -2.44 -18.39 -2.02
C ILE A 77 -1.45 -17.26 -2.35
N PHE A 78 -1.94 -16.03 -2.32
CA PHE A 78 -1.14 -14.81 -2.33
C PHE A 78 -1.59 -13.88 -1.20
N ASN A 79 -0.63 -13.29 -0.49
CA ASN A 79 -0.89 -12.36 0.60
C ASN A 79 -0.47 -10.96 0.16
N VAL A 80 -1.44 -10.08 -0.08
CA VAL A 80 -1.21 -8.74 -0.62
C VAL A 80 -1.44 -7.70 0.48
N PHE A 81 -0.46 -6.85 0.69
CA PHE A 81 -0.49 -5.72 1.61
C PHE A 81 -0.37 -4.43 0.80
N ALA A 82 -1.44 -3.65 0.78
CA ALA A 82 -1.51 -2.37 0.10
C ALA A 82 -1.40 -1.23 1.11
N THR A 83 -0.63 -0.19 0.81
CA THR A 83 -0.48 0.97 1.69
C THR A 83 -0.45 2.30 0.91
N HIS A 84 -0.69 3.39 1.62
CA HIS A 84 -0.39 4.74 1.18
C HIS A 84 0.26 5.46 2.36
N MET A 85 1.58 5.60 2.32
CA MET A 85 2.40 6.12 3.41
C MET A 85 2.39 7.65 3.48
N GLN A 86 2.94 8.21 4.55
CA GLN A 86 3.08 9.65 4.79
C GLN A 86 3.65 10.36 3.55
N ALA A 87 2.98 11.41 3.12
CA ALA A 87 3.36 12.20 1.96
C ALA A 87 4.51 13.17 2.28
N TRP A 88 5.08 13.70 1.20
CA TRP A 88 6.15 14.69 1.17
C TRP A 88 7.53 14.16 1.60
N SER A 89 8.57 14.62 0.90
CA SER A 89 9.96 14.28 1.19
C SER A 89 10.60 15.23 2.19
N THR A 90 9.83 15.75 3.17
CA THR A 90 10.40 16.51 4.29
C THR A 90 11.12 15.56 5.25
N PRO A 91 12.07 16.05 6.08
CA PRO A 91 12.71 15.22 7.10
C PRO A 91 11.72 14.49 8.01
N GLU A 92 10.65 15.18 8.42
CA GLU A 92 9.57 14.63 9.25
C GLU A 92 8.80 13.54 8.51
N GLY A 93 8.44 13.78 7.25
CA GLY A 93 7.72 12.80 6.43
C GLY A 93 8.53 11.52 6.23
N ARG A 94 9.84 11.64 5.98
CA ARG A 94 10.75 10.47 5.92
C ARG A 94 10.82 9.72 7.25
N ALA A 95 10.91 10.44 8.36
CA ALA A 95 10.95 9.83 9.69
C ALA A 95 9.65 9.10 10.04
N ASP A 96 8.50 9.64 9.65
CA ASP A 96 7.21 8.95 9.80
C ASP A 96 7.17 7.67 8.98
N ARG A 97 7.66 7.69 7.73
CA ARG A 97 7.64 6.49 6.88
C ARG A 97 8.46 5.35 7.45
N ILE A 98 9.56 5.62 8.16
CA ILE A 98 10.30 4.60 8.91
C ILE A 98 9.40 3.95 9.98
N GLN A 99 8.69 4.76 10.76
CA GLN A 99 7.77 4.26 11.79
C GLN A 99 6.58 3.51 11.20
N GLN A 100 6.05 3.98 10.06
CA GLN A 100 4.98 3.30 9.32
C GLN A 100 5.45 1.95 8.78
N ALA A 101 6.66 1.87 8.22
CA ALA A 101 7.26 0.62 7.75
C ALA A 101 7.45 -0.39 8.89
N GLN A 102 7.91 0.06 10.06
CA GLN A 102 8.01 -0.79 11.26
C GLN A 102 6.64 -1.31 11.71
N GLN A 103 5.62 -0.45 11.75
CA GLN A 103 4.25 -0.88 12.07
C GLN A 103 3.69 -1.86 11.04
N MET A 104 3.95 -1.64 9.76
CA MET A 104 3.58 -2.56 8.67
C MET A 104 4.26 -3.91 8.84
N ARG A 105 5.56 -3.94 9.16
CA ARG A 105 6.30 -5.17 9.43
C ARG A 105 5.72 -5.93 10.63
N HIS A 106 5.48 -5.25 11.75
CA HIS A 106 4.86 -5.87 12.93
C HIS A 106 3.46 -6.44 12.62
N PHE A 107 2.66 -5.73 11.83
CA PHE A 107 1.35 -6.21 11.39
C PHE A 107 1.48 -7.51 10.57
N VAL A 108 2.41 -7.56 9.61
CA VAL A 108 2.69 -8.74 8.80
C VAL A 108 3.13 -9.92 9.67
N ASP A 109 4.05 -9.70 10.62
CA ASP A 109 4.55 -10.74 11.52
C ASP A 109 3.44 -11.30 12.41
N ALA A 110 2.57 -10.43 12.94
CA ALA A 110 1.43 -10.84 13.74
C ALA A 110 0.42 -11.71 12.96
N MET A 111 0.40 -11.64 11.63
CA MET A 111 -0.45 -12.50 10.81
C MET A 111 0.00 -13.96 10.77
N SER A 112 1.26 -14.24 11.16
CA SER A 112 1.84 -15.59 11.17
C SER A 112 1.67 -16.33 9.84
N ILE A 113 1.90 -15.63 8.73
CA ILE A 113 1.73 -16.19 7.39
C ILE A 113 2.81 -17.26 7.14
N PRO A 114 2.45 -18.46 6.65
CA PRO A 114 3.44 -19.50 6.35
C PRO A 114 4.49 -19.02 5.34
N HIS A 115 5.77 -19.28 5.62
CA HIS A 115 6.90 -18.80 4.78
C HIS A 115 6.87 -19.25 3.32
N HIS A 116 6.12 -20.31 2.98
CA HIS A 116 5.98 -20.78 1.60
C HIS A 116 4.90 -20.02 0.81
N GLU A 117 4.09 -19.20 1.48
CA GLU A 117 3.11 -18.34 0.84
C GLU A 117 3.74 -16.99 0.49
N PRO A 118 3.60 -16.51 -0.76
CA PRO A 118 4.18 -15.25 -1.17
C PRO A 118 3.52 -14.06 -0.46
N LEU A 119 4.35 -13.11 -0.04
CA LEU A 119 3.96 -11.79 0.44
C LEU A 119 4.24 -10.76 -0.66
N ILE A 120 3.29 -9.84 -0.88
CA ILE A 120 3.43 -8.74 -1.84
C ILE A 120 3.12 -7.44 -1.10
N PHE A 121 4.08 -6.53 -1.10
CA PHE A 121 3.92 -5.17 -0.61
C PHE A 121 3.75 -4.24 -1.80
N ALA A 122 2.68 -3.42 -1.79
CA ALA A 122 2.36 -2.55 -2.91
C ALA A 122 1.67 -1.27 -2.44
N GLY A 123 1.64 -0.26 -3.30
CA GLY A 123 0.95 0.99 -3.08
C GLY A 123 1.87 2.19 -3.22
N ASP A 124 1.41 3.32 -2.70
CA ASP A 124 2.18 4.56 -2.71
C ASP A 124 2.99 4.68 -1.42
N PHE A 125 4.26 4.30 -1.49
CA PHE A 125 5.17 4.40 -0.36
C PHE A 125 5.65 5.84 -0.13
N ASN A 126 5.37 6.79 -1.03
CA ASN A 126 5.87 8.17 -0.96
C ASN A 126 7.41 8.30 -0.79
N VAL A 127 8.17 7.28 -1.20
CA VAL A 127 9.64 7.30 -1.19
C VAL A 127 10.15 7.63 -2.60
N ASP A 128 10.95 8.68 -2.68
CA ASP A 128 11.56 9.14 -3.94
C ASP A 128 12.87 8.39 -4.19
N ASN A 129 12.80 7.42 -5.11
CA ASN A 129 13.94 6.59 -5.51
C ASN A 129 15.05 7.35 -6.27
N HIS A 130 14.75 8.55 -6.79
CA HIS A 130 15.72 9.33 -7.55
C HIS A 130 16.56 10.23 -6.64
N THR A 131 15.92 10.92 -5.70
CA THR A 131 16.61 11.87 -4.81
C THR A 131 17.03 11.23 -3.48
N PHE A 132 16.28 10.23 -2.99
CA PHE A 132 16.45 9.61 -1.67
C PHE A 132 16.58 8.08 -1.77
N GLY A 133 17.48 7.59 -2.62
CA GLY A 133 17.70 6.15 -2.82
C GLY A 133 18.01 5.38 -1.52
N ASP A 134 18.71 5.99 -0.56
CA ASP A 134 18.96 5.38 0.76
C ASP A 134 17.68 5.12 1.55
N GLU A 135 16.64 5.96 1.37
CA GLU A 135 15.34 5.76 2.00
C GLU A 135 14.63 4.54 1.41
N VAL A 136 14.78 4.29 0.10
CA VAL A 136 14.26 3.07 -0.55
C VAL A 136 14.94 1.83 0.01
N ALA A 137 16.27 1.84 0.05
CA ALA A 137 17.04 0.71 0.57
C ALA A 137 16.65 0.37 2.01
N HIS A 138 16.49 1.39 2.87
CA HIS A 138 16.08 1.21 4.24
C HIS A 138 14.62 0.71 4.37
N LEU A 139 13.69 1.20 3.55
CA LEU A 139 12.32 0.68 3.50
C LEU A 139 12.30 -0.80 3.12
N VAL A 140 13.08 -1.19 2.11
CA VAL A 140 13.20 -2.58 1.65
C VAL A 140 13.76 -3.48 2.76
N GLU A 141 14.77 -3.01 3.48
CA GLU A 141 15.34 -3.69 4.64
C GLU A 141 14.30 -3.86 5.76
N LEU A 142 13.63 -2.79 6.18
CA LEU A 142 12.62 -2.82 7.25
C LEU A 142 11.47 -3.79 6.96
N LEU A 143 11.05 -3.87 5.69
CA LEU A 143 10.00 -4.79 5.27
C LEU A 143 10.53 -6.22 5.06
N GLY A 144 11.85 -6.42 4.99
CA GLY A 144 12.46 -7.70 4.60
C GLY A 144 12.06 -8.10 3.19
N ALA A 145 11.96 -7.11 2.29
CA ALA A 145 11.47 -7.26 0.93
C ALA A 145 12.62 -7.35 -0.08
N GLN A 146 12.27 -7.56 -1.34
CA GLN A 146 13.16 -7.40 -2.47
C GLN A 146 12.49 -6.47 -3.48
N GLU A 147 13.24 -5.52 -4.01
CA GLU A 147 12.73 -4.64 -5.06
C GLU A 147 12.47 -5.45 -6.34
N PRO A 148 11.35 -5.19 -7.04
CA PRO A 148 11.13 -5.78 -8.34
C PRO A 148 12.10 -5.17 -9.36
N GLN A 149 12.46 -5.95 -10.38
CA GLN A 149 13.15 -5.39 -11.53
C GLN A 149 12.22 -4.41 -12.27
N GLN A 150 12.65 -3.15 -12.39
CA GLN A 150 11.94 -2.17 -13.21
C GLN A 150 12.07 -2.55 -14.70
N ILE A 151 10.93 -2.63 -15.39
CA ILE A 151 10.86 -2.90 -16.83
C ILE A 151 10.11 -1.75 -17.51
N GLY A 152 10.61 -1.31 -18.66
CA GLY A 152 10.00 -0.26 -19.47
C GLY A 152 10.76 1.07 -19.40
N LYS A 153 10.21 2.10 -20.04
CA LYS A 153 10.84 3.43 -20.15
C LYS A 153 10.39 4.42 -19.08
N GLN A 154 9.30 4.12 -18.37
CA GLN A 154 8.76 5.01 -17.34
C GLN A 154 9.66 4.95 -16.11
N LEU A 155 10.32 6.08 -15.81
CA LEU A 155 11.26 6.18 -14.69
C LEU A 155 10.60 6.71 -13.41
N PHE A 156 9.53 7.50 -13.55
CA PHE A 156 8.85 8.17 -12.44
C PHE A 156 7.38 7.80 -12.39
N THR A 157 6.84 7.61 -11.19
CA THR A 157 5.41 7.37 -10.96
C THR A 157 4.63 8.68 -10.70
N SER A 158 5.35 9.78 -10.44
CA SER A 158 4.81 11.12 -10.26
C SER A 158 5.77 12.18 -10.81
N GLU A 159 5.26 13.15 -11.57
CA GLU A 159 6.03 14.27 -12.12
C GLU A 159 5.43 15.59 -11.61
N TYR A 160 6.17 16.30 -10.75
CA TYR A 160 5.68 17.53 -10.11
C TYR A 160 5.44 18.68 -11.12
N VAL A 161 6.20 18.72 -12.21
CA VAL A 161 6.14 19.81 -13.21
C VAL A 161 4.85 19.76 -14.04
N ASP A 162 4.27 18.57 -14.26
CA ASP A 162 3.03 18.39 -15.03
C ASP A 162 1.79 18.38 -14.10
N ALA A 163 1.95 17.98 -12.82
CA ALA A 163 0.85 17.87 -11.84
C ALA A 163 0.23 19.23 -11.45
N LEU A 164 1.00 20.32 -11.46
CA LEU A 164 0.48 21.68 -11.21
C LEU A 164 -0.20 22.30 -12.45
N LEU A 165 0.13 21.83 -13.66
CA LEU A 165 -0.44 22.35 -14.91
C LEU A 165 -1.61 21.50 -15.43
N ARG A 166 -1.71 20.24 -15.00
CA ARG A 166 -2.79 19.32 -15.36
C ARG A 166 -3.19 18.55 -14.11
N GLY A 167 -4.21 19.04 -13.40
CA GLY A 167 -4.85 18.34 -12.28
C GLY A 167 -5.54 17.04 -12.72
N GLY A 168 -4.75 16.05 -13.15
CA GLY A 168 -5.23 14.79 -13.68
C GLY A 168 -4.22 13.68 -13.41
N LEU A 169 -4.61 12.76 -12.55
CA LEU A 169 -4.00 11.43 -12.41
C LEU A 169 -3.89 10.81 -13.81
N LYS A 170 -2.68 10.66 -14.36
CA LYS A 170 -2.47 9.80 -15.54
C LYS A 170 -2.41 8.36 -15.02
N VAL A 171 -3.50 7.63 -15.25
CA VAL A 171 -3.58 6.16 -15.14
C VAL A 171 -3.03 5.55 -16.43
#